data_AF-A0A939UPD5-F1
#
_entry.id   AF-A0A939UPD5-F1
#
_cell.length_a   1.000
_cell.length_b   1.000
_cell.length_c   1.000
_cell.angle_alpha   90.00
_cell.angle_beta   90.00
_cell.angle_gamma   90.00
#
_symmetry.space_group_name_H-M   'P 1'
#
loop_
_entity.id
_entity.type
_entity.pdbx_description
1 polymer ?
#
loop_
_entity_poly.entity_id
_entity_poly.type
_entity_poly.pdbx_seq_one_letter_code
_entity_poly.pdbx_strand_id
1 'polypeptide(L)'
;MKKCPSCGRCFGDEVSFCSECGTTLQTTEEARPATPAGCDDLRLCPNCGAKLTQNTPFCQKCGSPVTAKPKAREMRLCQNCCAKLQADSAFCEKCGAPAGAAMAPAPGPPAKNYLPFAIAGAAAAFIAIIIILYLGASNKKSSPEAAAEIAPVTEAAPADTGRDFSGAAEGDTIEFGEYQGEGIEWLVLKKEEGRLFLLSKNAIDFMAYNSVKQAVTWQTCSLRQWLNGDFIGEAFSSGEREQIADTPVRTDDNPKYGTSGGNETEDKVFLPSISDVDKYLSRDDRKCYMTEYAKKRTYENDPEWYGRIFDKFGGACGWWLRDPGYNSACAVCVTGSGDIIADGRRVQDSNVGVRPAMWIKI
;
A
#
# COMPACT_ATOMS: atom_id res chain seq x y z
N MET A 1 24.96 -7.68 -29.58
CA MET A 1 26.00 -8.72 -29.63
C MET A 1 25.43 -10.02 -30.19
N LYS A 2 26.13 -10.68 -31.13
CA LYS A 2 25.75 -11.96 -31.75
C LYS A 2 26.55 -13.11 -31.14
N LYS A 3 25.92 -14.26 -30.87
CA LYS A 3 26.60 -15.48 -30.39
C LYS A 3 26.76 -16.46 -31.54
N CYS A 4 27.99 -16.93 -31.81
CA CYS A 4 28.22 -17.93 -32.85
C CYS A 4 27.51 -19.24 -32.49
N PRO A 5 26.69 -19.82 -33.38
CA PRO A 5 25.94 -21.03 -33.09
C PRO A 5 26.80 -22.29 -33.04
N SER A 6 27.98 -22.28 -33.67
CA SER A 6 28.88 -23.45 -33.69
C SER A 6 29.81 -23.51 -32.49
N CYS A 7 30.37 -22.38 -32.04
CA CYS A 7 31.36 -22.35 -30.95
C CYS A 7 30.93 -21.59 -29.70
N GLY A 8 29.78 -20.90 -29.73
CA GLY A 8 29.19 -20.25 -28.57
C GLY A 8 29.83 -18.92 -28.16
N ARG A 9 30.79 -18.37 -28.92
CA ARG A 9 31.45 -17.10 -28.59
C ARG A 9 30.63 -15.89 -29.04
N CYS A 10 30.65 -14.82 -28.25
CA CYS A 10 29.92 -13.59 -28.53
C CYS A 10 30.79 -12.58 -29.28
N PHE A 11 30.19 -11.84 -30.20
CA PHE A 11 30.81 -10.81 -31.01
C PHE A 11 29.91 -9.58 -31.12
N GLY A 12 30.46 -8.45 -31.59
CA GLY A 12 29.69 -7.26 -31.95
C GLY A 12 28.69 -7.55 -33.09
N ASP A 13 27.66 -6.72 -33.25
CA ASP A 13 26.57 -6.99 -34.20
C ASP A 13 26.97 -6.88 -35.68
N GLU A 14 28.17 -6.37 -35.97
CA GLU A 14 28.67 -6.11 -37.32
C GLU A 14 29.52 -7.23 -37.94
N VAL A 15 29.83 -8.32 -37.21
CA VAL A 15 30.60 -9.44 -37.79
C VAL A 15 29.73 -10.42 -38.59
N SER A 16 30.15 -10.69 -39.82
CA SER A 16 29.46 -11.59 -40.77
C SER A 16 29.99 -13.04 -40.74
N PHE A 17 31.14 -13.30 -40.11
CA PHE A 17 31.74 -14.62 -39.98
C PHE A 17 32.52 -14.77 -38.67
N CYS A 18 32.57 -15.99 -38.13
CA CYS A 18 33.33 -16.31 -36.92
C CYS A 18 34.81 -16.53 -37.27
N SER A 19 35.71 -15.69 -36.75
CA SER A 19 37.15 -15.77 -37.01
C SER A 19 37.83 -17.02 -36.45
N GLU A 20 37.17 -17.75 -35.55
CA GLU A 20 37.73 -18.92 -34.86
C GLU A 20 37.30 -20.25 -35.49
N CYS A 21 36.04 -20.38 -35.89
CA CYS A 21 35.54 -21.64 -36.47
C CYS A 21 35.10 -21.52 -37.94
N GLY A 22 35.21 -20.34 -38.54
CA GLY A 22 34.87 -20.09 -39.94
C GLY A 22 33.37 -20.03 -40.25
N THR A 23 32.49 -20.23 -39.26
CA THR A 23 31.03 -20.24 -39.46
C THR A 23 30.51 -18.85 -39.84
N THR A 24 29.83 -18.75 -40.99
CA THR A 24 29.12 -17.55 -41.43
C THR A 24 27.94 -17.24 -40.51
N LEU A 25 27.85 -16.01 -40.02
CA LEU A 25 26.78 -15.53 -39.15
C LEU A 25 25.77 -14.76 -40.01
N GLN A 26 24.83 -15.48 -40.64
CA GLN A 26 23.80 -14.85 -41.48
C GLN A 26 22.83 -14.00 -40.64
N THR A 27 22.55 -12.79 -41.13
CA THR A 27 21.42 -11.97 -40.68
C THR A 27 20.20 -12.34 -41.52
N THR A 28 19.23 -13.02 -40.92
CA THR A 28 17.94 -13.28 -41.58
C THR A 28 16.88 -12.37 -40.98
N GLU A 29 16.65 -11.26 -41.67
CA GLU A 29 15.31 -10.69 -41.81
C GLU A 29 14.44 -11.72 -42.54
N GLU A 30 13.22 -11.96 -42.03
CA GLU A 30 12.15 -12.81 -42.59
C GLU A 30 12.41 -14.33 -42.81
N ALA A 31 11.95 -15.13 -41.83
CA ALA A 31 11.07 -16.30 -42.06
C ALA A 31 10.73 -16.95 -40.70
N ARG A 32 9.48 -16.80 -40.24
CA ARG A 32 8.97 -17.50 -39.06
C ARG A 32 8.49 -18.91 -39.48
N PRO A 33 8.92 -20.00 -38.82
CA PRO A 33 8.27 -21.30 -39.00
C PRO A 33 6.90 -21.32 -38.29
N ALA A 34 5.99 -22.09 -38.88
CA ALA A 34 4.58 -22.21 -38.48
C ALA A 34 4.39 -22.63 -37.01
N THR A 35 3.59 -21.87 -36.28
CA THR A 35 3.06 -22.20 -34.95
C THR A 35 1.80 -23.08 -35.08
N PRO A 36 1.51 -23.98 -34.12
CA PRO A 36 0.35 -24.86 -34.17
C PRO A 36 -0.96 -24.08 -33.99
N ALA A 37 -2.03 -24.63 -34.57
CA ALA A 37 -3.38 -24.10 -34.49
C ALA A 37 -3.92 -24.11 -33.05
N GLY A 38 -4.57 -23.00 -32.65
CA GLY A 38 -5.51 -22.96 -31.53
C GLY A 38 -5.22 -21.93 -30.43
N CYS A 39 -5.43 -20.64 -30.71
CA CYS A 39 -6.00 -19.68 -29.77
C CYS A 39 -6.41 -18.43 -30.56
N ASP A 40 -7.71 -18.16 -30.70
CA ASP A 40 -8.24 -17.06 -31.49
C ASP A 40 -7.84 -15.69 -30.90
N ASP A 41 -7.07 -14.91 -31.66
CA ASP A 41 -6.82 -13.48 -31.42
C ASP A 41 -8.13 -12.69 -31.54
N LEU A 42 -8.77 -12.43 -30.40
CA LEU A 42 -9.98 -11.59 -30.34
C LEU A 42 -9.64 -10.12 -30.61
N ARG A 43 -9.76 -9.71 -31.87
CA ARG A 43 -9.67 -8.29 -32.28
C ARG A 43 -10.87 -7.51 -31.72
N LEU A 44 -10.63 -6.51 -30.87
CA LEU A 44 -11.67 -5.68 -30.25
C LEU A 44 -11.71 -4.28 -30.87
N CYS A 45 -12.91 -3.70 -30.96
CA CYS A 45 -13.09 -2.33 -31.42
C CYS A 45 -12.47 -1.34 -30.41
N PRO A 46 -11.56 -0.45 -30.84
CA PRO A 46 -10.90 0.49 -29.92
C PRO A 46 -11.83 1.55 -29.33
N ASN A 47 -13.03 1.74 -29.91
CA ASN A 47 -14.00 2.73 -29.43
C ASN A 47 -15.05 2.13 -28.48
N CYS A 48 -15.58 0.94 -28.76
CA CYS A 48 -16.69 0.36 -27.98
C CYS A 48 -16.42 -1.03 -27.38
N GLY A 49 -15.23 -1.60 -27.63
CA GLY A 49 -14.85 -2.92 -27.10
C GLY A 49 -15.58 -4.11 -27.73
N ALA A 50 -16.41 -3.91 -28.76
CA ALA A 50 -17.08 -5.00 -29.45
C ALA A 50 -16.07 -5.91 -30.17
N LYS A 51 -16.32 -7.22 -30.15
CA LYS A 51 -15.55 -8.19 -30.93
C LYS A 51 -15.73 -7.89 -32.42
N LEU A 52 -14.62 -7.73 -33.13
CA LEU A 52 -14.61 -7.50 -34.57
C LEU A 52 -14.45 -8.83 -35.29
N THR A 53 -15.35 -9.11 -36.23
CA THR A 53 -15.15 -10.17 -37.21
C THR A 53 -14.10 -9.70 -38.23
N GLN A 54 -13.24 -10.62 -38.65
CA GLN A 54 -11.93 -10.33 -39.26
C GLN A 54 -11.95 -9.27 -40.37
N ASN A 55 -10.95 -8.37 -40.34
CA ASN A 55 -10.63 -7.35 -41.35
C ASN A 55 -11.75 -6.39 -41.81
N THR A 56 -12.66 -6.04 -40.90
CA THR A 56 -13.64 -4.97 -41.16
C THR A 56 -13.03 -3.57 -40.92
N PRO A 57 -13.12 -2.63 -41.88
CA PRO A 57 -12.58 -1.27 -41.71
C PRO A 57 -13.43 -0.40 -40.75
N PHE A 58 -14.68 -0.80 -40.49
CA PHE A 58 -15.61 -0.13 -39.56
C PHE A 58 -16.26 -1.13 -38.61
N CYS A 59 -16.50 -0.70 -37.37
CA CYS A 59 -17.16 -1.51 -36.36
C CYS A 59 -18.66 -1.62 -36.67
N GLN A 60 -19.14 -2.85 -36.90
CA GLN A 60 -20.55 -3.12 -37.21
C GLN A 60 -21.51 -2.78 -36.04
N LYS A 61 -21.00 -2.62 -34.82
CA LYS A 61 -21.81 -2.26 -33.63
C LYS A 61 -21.93 -0.76 -33.39
N CYS A 62 -20.89 0.02 -33.63
CA CYS A 62 -20.87 1.47 -33.34
C CYS A 62 -20.56 2.36 -34.54
N GLY A 63 -20.37 1.79 -35.73
CA GLY A 63 -20.09 2.51 -36.98
C GLY A 63 -18.70 3.16 -37.08
N SER A 64 -17.90 3.12 -36.02
CA SER A 64 -16.60 3.82 -35.99
C SER A 64 -15.53 3.09 -36.81
N PRO A 65 -14.67 3.80 -37.56
CA PRO A 65 -13.54 3.20 -38.24
C PRO A 65 -12.57 2.56 -37.23
N VAL A 66 -12.10 1.35 -37.55
CA VAL A 66 -11.23 0.55 -36.66
C VAL A 66 -9.84 1.17 -36.50
N THR A 67 -9.47 2.13 -37.36
CA THR A 67 -8.22 2.89 -37.33
C THR A 67 -8.28 4.19 -36.52
N ALA A 68 -9.43 4.56 -35.96
CA ALA A 68 -9.54 5.79 -35.19
C ALA A 68 -8.85 5.69 -33.83
N LYS A 69 -8.03 6.68 -33.48
CA LYS A 69 -7.53 6.88 -32.11
C LYS A 69 -8.72 7.02 -31.15
N PRO A 70 -8.74 6.31 -30.00
CA PRO A 70 -9.86 6.35 -29.08
C PRO A 70 -10.04 7.78 -28.54
N LYS A 71 -11.24 8.35 -28.69
CA LYS A 71 -11.62 9.54 -27.92
C LYS A 71 -11.86 9.08 -26.48
N ALA A 72 -11.10 9.63 -25.54
CA ALA A 72 -11.28 9.33 -24.13
C ALA A 72 -12.72 9.68 -23.73
N ARG A 73 -13.49 8.67 -23.34
CA ARG A 73 -14.82 8.85 -22.77
C ARG A 73 -14.61 9.21 -21.31
N GLU A 74 -14.85 10.46 -20.95
CA GLU A 74 -14.74 10.90 -19.56
C GLU A 74 -15.73 10.11 -18.69
N MET A 75 -15.17 9.45 -17.69
CA MET A 75 -15.89 8.61 -16.75
C MET A 75 -15.69 9.15 -15.36
N ARG A 76 -16.76 9.15 -14.55
CA ARG A 76 -16.71 9.44 -13.13
C ARG A 76 -17.18 8.24 -12.32
N LEU A 77 -16.82 8.22 -11.04
CA LEU A 77 -17.30 7.20 -10.12
C LEU A 77 -18.58 7.70 -9.44
N CYS A 78 -19.56 6.81 -9.30
CA CYS A 78 -20.69 7.02 -8.43
C CYS A 78 -20.19 7.23 -7.01
N GLN A 79 -20.53 8.35 -6.38
CA GLN A 79 -20.10 8.64 -5.01
C GLN A 79 -20.76 7.76 -3.95
N ASN A 80 -21.82 7.00 -4.31
CA ASN A 80 -22.51 6.12 -3.40
C ASN A 80 -22.03 4.65 -3.49
N CYS A 81 -21.85 4.11 -4.70
CA CYS A 81 -21.51 2.69 -4.89
C CYS A 81 -20.23 2.44 -5.71
N CYS A 82 -19.51 3.51 -6.06
CA CYS A 82 -18.26 3.49 -6.84
C CYS A 82 -18.38 2.82 -8.21
N ALA A 83 -19.60 2.64 -8.74
CA ALA A 83 -19.81 2.20 -10.11
C ALA A 83 -19.32 3.27 -11.09
N LYS A 84 -18.75 2.82 -12.21
CA LYS A 84 -18.35 3.68 -13.32
C LYS A 84 -19.60 4.23 -14.01
N LEU A 85 -19.71 5.54 -14.10
CA LEU A 85 -20.79 6.24 -14.78
C LEU A 85 -20.20 7.15 -15.86
N GLN A 86 -20.98 7.42 -16.90
CA GLN A 86 -20.60 8.43 -17.88
C GLN A 86 -20.70 9.80 -17.22
N ALA A 87 -19.83 10.73 -17.59
CA ALA A 87 -19.79 12.06 -16.98
C ALA A 87 -21.16 12.79 -17.01
N ASP A 88 -21.96 12.55 -18.06
CA ASP A 88 -23.28 13.11 -18.30
C ASP A 88 -24.46 12.27 -17.78
N SER A 89 -24.22 11.10 -17.18
CA SER A 89 -25.29 10.28 -16.61
C SER A 89 -26.00 11.05 -15.49
N ALA A 90 -27.32 11.14 -15.55
CA ALA A 90 -28.15 11.82 -14.55
C ALA A 90 -28.37 10.98 -13.27
N PHE A 91 -28.25 9.66 -13.38
CA PHE A 91 -28.40 8.72 -12.27
C PHE A 91 -27.46 7.52 -12.42
N CYS A 92 -27.14 6.88 -11.29
CA CYS A 92 -26.33 5.68 -11.26
C CYS A 92 -27.15 4.46 -11.65
N GLU A 93 -26.88 3.87 -12.81
CA GLU A 93 -27.58 2.67 -13.29
C GLU A 93 -27.46 1.46 -12.34
N LYS A 94 -26.41 1.42 -11.50
CA LYS A 94 -26.19 0.33 -10.53
C LYS A 94 -26.95 0.49 -9.20
N CYS A 95 -27.19 1.72 -8.74
CA CYS A 95 -27.73 1.96 -7.39
C CYS A 95 -28.87 3.00 -7.34
N GLY A 96 -29.29 3.53 -8.48
CA GLY A 96 -30.38 4.51 -8.61
C GLY A 96 -30.08 5.92 -8.11
N ALA A 97 -28.90 6.17 -7.54
CA ALA A 97 -28.58 7.48 -6.93
C ALA A 97 -28.41 8.59 -8.00
N PRO A 98 -28.94 9.80 -7.78
CA PRO A 98 -28.78 10.91 -8.71
C PRO A 98 -27.31 11.35 -8.77
N ALA A 99 -26.83 11.56 -9.98
CA ALA A 99 -25.42 11.78 -10.23
C ALA A 99 -25.10 13.28 -10.11
N GLY A 100 -24.87 13.74 -8.89
CA GLY A 100 -24.57 15.15 -8.58
C GLY A 100 -25.07 15.66 -7.23
N ALA A 101 -25.71 14.83 -6.41
CA ALA A 101 -26.03 15.22 -5.04
C ALA A 101 -24.73 15.23 -4.20
N ALA A 102 -24.22 16.42 -3.91
CA ALA A 102 -23.19 16.60 -2.90
C ALA A 102 -23.69 16.04 -1.56
N MET A 103 -22.88 15.17 -0.95
CA MET A 103 -23.12 14.77 0.44
C MET A 103 -22.99 16.03 1.30
N ALA A 104 -24.08 16.42 1.97
CA ALA A 104 -23.99 17.42 3.02
C ALA A 104 -22.90 16.98 4.02
N PRO A 105 -22.01 17.88 4.47
CA PRO A 105 -20.97 17.51 5.41
C PRO A 105 -21.62 16.93 6.66
N ALA A 106 -21.10 15.78 7.12
CA ALA A 106 -21.46 15.22 8.41
C ALA A 106 -21.24 16.30 9.50
N PRO A 107 -22.18 16.45 10.46
CA PRO A 107 -21.99 17.42 11.54
C PRO A 107 -20.71 17.06 12.31
N GLY A 108 -19.74 17.97 12.29
CA GLY A 108 -18.54 17.85 13.10
C GLY A 108 -18.88 17.81 14.59
N PRO A 109 -18.01 17.23 15.42
CA PRO A 109 -18.20 17.24 16.87
C PRO A 109 -18.28 18.69 17.38
N PRO A 110 -19.13 18.98 18.38
CA PRO A 110 -19.38 20.36 18.80
C PRO A 110 -18.10 21.00 19.36
N ALA A 111 -17.76 22.16 18.79
CA ALA A 111 -16.69 23.02 19.27
C ALA A 111 -16.98 23.47 20.72
N LYS A 112 -16.09 23.10 21.65
CA LYS A 112 -16.10 23.67 23.01
C LYS A 112 -15.40 25.01 22.98
N ASN A 113 -16.19 26.08 22.81
CA ASN A 113 -15.74 27.44 23.05
C ASN A 113 -16.01 27.83 24.50
N TYR A 114 -14.93 27.97 25.27
CA TYR A 114 -14.92 28.76 26.49
C TYR A 114 -15.04 30.24 26.12
N LEU A 115 -15.94 30.98 26.78
CA LEU A 115 -15.82 32.43 27.01
C LEU A 115 -16.67 32.81 28.25
N PRO A 116 -16.48 33.99 28.88
CA PRO A 116 -16.21 34.12 30.31
C PRO A 116 -17.40 34.76 31.04
N PHE A 117 -17.24 34.93 32.36
CA PHE A 117 -18.13 35.66 33.26
C PHE A 117 -18.67 36.99 32.70
N ALA A 118 -20.00 37.17 32.71
CA ALA A 118 -20.72 38.35 33.26
C ALA A 118 -22.25 38.20 33.07
N ILE A 119 -23.04 38.06 34.17
CA ILE A 119 -23.90 39.07 34.84
C ILE A 119 -25.38 39.10 34.37
N ALA A 120 -26.25 38.78 35.35
CA ALA A 120 -27.62 39.24 35.64
C ALA A 120 -28.83 38.90 34.75
N GLY A 121 -29.93 38.49 35.41
CA GLY A 121 -31.27 39.02 35.08
C GLY A 121 -32.45 38.04 34.97
N ALA A 122 -32.96 37.58 36.12
CA ALA A 122 -34.38 37.37 36.51
C ALA A 122 -35.48 36.87 35.53
N ALA A 123 -36.20 35.81 35.96
CA ALA A 123 -37.67 35.75 36.22
C ALA A 123 -38.08 34.28 36.52
N ALA A 124 -38.44 33.89 37.75
CA ALA A 124 -39.82 33.73 38.27
C ALA A 124 -40.75 32.86 37.38
N ALA A 125 -41.52 31.87 37.81
CA ALA A 125 -42.09 31.53 39.12
C ALA A 125 -42.82 30.15 39.03
N PHE A 126 -42.84 29.42 40.16
CA PHE A 126 -43.88 28.51 40.68
C PHE A 126 -44.56 27.47 39.77
N ILE A 127 -44.51 26.19 40.18
CA ILE A 127 -45.66 25.44 40.71
C ILE A 127 -45.11 24.23 41.49
N ALA A 128 -45.26 24.30 42.82
CA ALA A 128 -45.36 23.15 43.70
C ALA A 128 -46.85 22.97 44.04
N ILE A 129 -47.21 21.77 44.51
CA ILE A 129 -48.49 21.32 45.11
C ILE A 129 -49.12 20.20 44.28
N ILE A 130 -49.67 19.21 45.00
CA ILE A 130 -50.31 17.95 44.56
C ILE A 130 -49.37 16.73 44.43
N ILE A 131 -48.56 16.43 45.46
CA ILE A 131 -48.30 15.02 45.87
C ILE A 131 -48.15 14.96 47.40
N ILE A 132 -49.17 15.36 48.16
CA ILE A 132 -49.34 14.98 49.58
C ILE A 132 -50.82 14.70 49.81
N LEU A 133 -51.32 13.58 49.25
CA LEU A 133 -52.60 12.97 49.67
C LEU A 133 -52.63 11.46 49.39
N TYR A 134 -51.51 10.75 49.55
CA TYR A 134 -51.54 9.31 49.74
C TYR A 134 -50.50 8.89 50.79
N LEU A 135 -50.92 8.99 52.06
CA LEU A 135 -50.30 8.26 53.16
C LEU A 135 -50.65 6.77 53.02
N GLY A 136 -49.67 5.90 53.27
CA GLY A 136 -49.90 4.46 53.35
C GLY A 136 -48.64 3.71 53.75
N ALA A 137 -48.34 3.74 55.04
CA ALA A 137 -47.16 3.17 55.69
C ALA A 137 -46.88 1.68 55.38
N SER A 138 -45.59 1.31 55.39
CA SER A 138 -45.12 0.09 56.06
C SER A 138 -43.61 0.12 56.35
N ASN A 139 -43.32 0.07 57.65
CA ASN A 139 -42.05 -0.13 58.35
C ASN A 139 -41.09 -1.16 57.72
N LYS A 140 -39.78 -0.89 57.79
CA LYS A 140 -38.84 -1.64 58.65
C LYS A 140 -37.46 -0.97 58.77
N LYS A 141 -36.92 -1.11 59.98
CA LYS A 141 -35.69 -0.57 60.58
C LYS A 141 -34.40 -1.04 59.90
N SER A 142 -33.38 -0.17 59.83
CA SER A 142 -32.04 -0.43 60.43
C SER A 142 -31.16 0.83 60.38
N SER A 143 -30.32 0.94 61.41
CA SER A 143 -29.40 2.03 61.79
C SER A 143 -28.17 2.13 60.86
N PRO A 144 -27.31 3.16 61.03
CA PRO A 144 -26.35 3.65 60.05
C PRO A 144 -24.96 3.02 60.22
N GLU A 145 -24.15 3.06 59.15
CA GLU A 145 -22.70 3.01 59.30
C GLU A 145 -22.04 3.83 58.20
N ALA A 146 -21.26 4.83 58.63
CA ALA A 146 -20.43 5.66 57.80
C ALA A 146 -19.13 4.91 57.47
N ALA A 147 -18.69 4.93 56.21
CA ALA A 147 -17.31 4.58 55.87
C ALA A 147 -16.87 5.28 54.58
N ALA A 148 -15.98 6.27 54.77
CA ALA A 148 -14.88 6.71 53.92
C ALA A 148 -15.05 6.67 52.39
N GLU A 149 -15.19 7.86 51.81
CA GLU A 149 -14.95 8.14 50.41
C GLU A 149 -13.43 8.03 50.12
N ILE A 150 -13.01 6.94 49.49
CA ILE A 150 -11.65 6.81 48.95
C ILE A 150 -11.67 7.43 47.55
N ALA A 151 -11.11 8.62 47.42
CA ALA A 151 -10.84 9.22 46.12
C ALA A 151 -9.85 8.33 45.34
N PRO A 152 -10.11 8.00 44.06
CA PRO A 152 -9.14 7.28 43.26
C PRO A 152 -7.98 8.24 42.94
N VAL A 153 -6.80 7.95 43.48
CA VAL A 153 -5.56 8.56 43.00
C VAL A 153 -5.25 7.90 41.66
N THR A 154 -5.75 8.49 40.57
CA THR A 154 -5.25 8.16 39.23
C THR A 154 -3.87 8.78 39.10
N GLU A 155 -2.85 8.02 39.44
CA GLU A 155 -1.48 8.29 39.02
C GLU A 155 -1.49 8.28 37.48
N ALA A 156 -1.36 9.46 36.88
CA ALA A 156 -1.28 9.59 35.44
C ALA A 156 -0.10 8.76 34.94
N ALA A 157 -0.34 7.82 34.03
CA ALA A 157 0.73 7.09 33.37
C ALA A 157 1.76 8.09 32.83
N PRO A 158 3.07 7.81 32.97
CA PRO A 158 4.11 8.73 32.51
C PRO A 158 3.87 9.08 31.04
N ALA A 159 4.04 10.35 30.70
CA ALA A 159 3.92 10.81 29.33
C ALA A 159 4.92 10.04 28.46
N ASP A 160 4.39 9.30 27.49
CA ASP A 160 5.14 8.58 26.48
C ASP A 160 5.80 9.61 25.54
N THR A 161 7.08 9.89 25.80
CA THR A 161 7.85 11.01 25.22
C THR A 161 8.70 10.58 24.01
N GLY A 162 8.43 9.41 23.44
CA GLY A 162 9.21 8.85 22.33
C GLY A 162 10.53 8.23 22.79
N ARG A 163 11.47 8.09 21.85
CA ARG A 163 12.79 7.46 22.03
C ARG A 163 13.91 8.41 21.61
N ASP A 164 15.03 8.41 22.33
CA ASP A 164 16.22 9.17 21.94
C ASP A 164 17.12 8.33 21.02
N PHE A 165 17.29 8.77 19.77
CA PHE A 165 18.18 8.17 18.78
C PHE A 165 19.26 9.14 18.30
N SER A 166 19.53 10.22 19.03
CA SER A 166 20.53 11.22 18.69
C SER A 166 21.94 10.61 18.46
N GLY A 167 22.25 9.52 19.18
CA GLY A 167 23.50 8.78 19.08
C GLY A 167 23.61 7.75 17.94
N ALA A 168 22.50 7.37 17.27
CA ALA A 168 22.53 6.35 16.23
C ALA A 168 23.25 6.83 14.97
N ALA A 169 23.96 5.93 14.28
CA ALA A 169 24.73 6.18 13.06
C ALA A 169 24.23 5.32 11.88
N GLU A 170 24.65 5.67 10.66
CA GLU A 170 24.36 4.85 9.47
C GLU A 170 24.96 3.45 9.62
N GLY A 171 24.17 2.42 9.30
CA GLY A 171 24.52 1.02 9.49
C GLY A 171 24.13 0.43 10.86
N ASP A 172 23.76 1.27 11.84
CA ASP A 172 23.24 0.78 13.12
C ASP A 172 21.88 0.10 12.94
N THR A 173 21.54 -0.75 13.91
CA THR A 173 20.20 -1.28 14.11
C THR A 173 19.60 -0.69 15.37
N ILE A 174 18.38 -0.15 15.27
CA ILE A 174 17.63 0.40 16.41
C ILE A 174 16.29 -0.33 16.58
N GLU A 175 15.76 -0.37 17.79
CA GLU A 175 14.40 -0.87 18.08
C GLU A 175 13.44 0.31 18.20
N PHE A 176 12.34 0.29 17.45
CA PHE A 176 11.36 1.37 17.43
C PHE A 176 9.99 0.83 17.01
N GLY A 177 8.99 0.97 17.90
CA GLY A 177 7.68 0.34 17.72
C GLY A 177 7.67 -1.16 18.02
N GLU A 178 6.46 -1.69 18.21
CA GLU A 178 6.17 -3.10 18.49
C GLU A 178 4.95 -3.52 17.66
N TYR A 179 5.08 -4.56 16.83
CA TYR A 179 3.96 -5.08 16.04
C TYR A 179 3.70 -6.53 16.40
N GLN A 180 2.44 -6.84 16.72
CA GLN A 180 2.00 -8.21 17.05
C GLN A 180 2.77 -8.84 18.22
N GLY A 181 3.16 -8.03 19.21
CA GLY A 181 3.89 -8.46 20.40
C GLY A 181 5.40 -8.62 20.20
N GLU A 182 5.93 -8.13 19.07
CA GLU A 182 7.36 -8.19 18.74
C GLU A 182 7.90 -6.79 18.45
N GLY A 183 8.99 -6.42 19.14
CA GLY A 183 9.71 -5.18 18.85
C GLY A 183 10.25 -5.16 17.43
N ILE A 184 10.15 -4.01 16.75
CA ILE A 184 10.59 -3.90 15.35
C ILE A 184 12.02 -3.38 15.32
N GLU A 185 12.93 -4.19 14.76
CA GLU A 185 14.29 -3.77 14.45
C GLU A 185 14.35 -3.02 13.11
N TRP A 186 15.03 -1.87 13.10
CA TRP A 186 15.20 -1.01 11.94
C TRP A 186 16.67 -0.78 11.64
N LEU A 187 17.05 -0.91 10.37
CA LEU A 187 18.35 -0.54 9.85
C LEU A 187 18.38 0.96 9.58
N VAL A 188 19.39 1.66 10.10
CA VAL A 188 19.63 3.08 9.79
C VAL A 188 20.34 3.17 8.45
N LEU A 189 19.59 3.47 7.39
CA LEU A 189 20.13 3.59 6.03
C LEU A 189 20.82 4.92 5.78
N LYS A 190 20.37 5.98 6.45
CA LYS A 190 20.92 7.34 6.28
C LYS A 190 20.65 8.20 7.51
N LYS A 191 21.59 9.07 7.87
CA LYS A 191 21.40 10.13 8.88
C LYS A 191 21.61 11.49 8.23
N GLU A 192 20.57 12.33 8.22
CA GLU A 192 20.69 13.69 7.72
C GLU A 192 19.77 14.67 8.45
N GLU A 193 20.27 15.87 8.70
CA GLU A 193 19.45 17.01 9.18
C GLU A 193 18.56 16.70 10.40
N GLY A 194 19.10 15.98 11.40
CA GLY A 194 18.32 15.59 12.59
C GLY A 194 17.22 14.56 12.28
N ARG A 195 17.39 13.77 11.22
CA ARG A 195 16.50 12.65 10.87
C ARG A 195 17.29 11.39 10.52
N LEU A 196 16.63 10.25 10.71
CA LEU A 196 17.11 8.95 10.28
C LEU A 196 16.18 8.36 9.22
N PHE A 197 16.75 7.86 8.12
CA PHE A 197 16.04 7.02 7.17
C PHE A 197 16.18 5.57 7.60
N LEU A 198 15.05 4.95 7.90
CA LEU A 198 14.98 3.61 8.44
C LEU A 198 14.37 2.64 7.45
N LEU A 199 14.85 1.40 7.47
CA LEU A 199 14.24 0.26 6.79
C LEU A 199 14.10 -0.89 7.79
N SER A 200 12.93 -1.51 7.87
CA SER A 200 12.76 -2.65 8.76
C SER A 200 13.78 -3.75 8.42
N LYS A 201 14.42 -4.32 9.43
CA LYS A 201 15.44 -5.35 9.24
C LYS A 201 14.83 -6.62 8.64
N ASN A 202 13.63 -6.98 9.10
CA ASN A 202 12.85 -8.12 8.65
C ASN A 202 11.53 -7.68 8.02
N ALA A 203 10.94 -8.56 7.19
CA ALA A 203 9.57 -8.43 6.73
C ALA A 203 8.62 -8.61 7.92
N ILE A 204 7.79 -7.60 8.17
CA ILE A 204 6.92 -7.53 9.33
C ILE A 204 5.63 -8.33 9.15
N ASP A 205 5.20 -8.53 7.89
CA ASP A 205 4.01 -9.29 7.51
C ASP A 205 4.09 -9.69 6.03
N PHE A 206 3.13 -10.50 5.56
CA PHE A 206 2.93 -10.89 4.17
C PHE A 206 1.56 -10.45 3.68
N MET A 207 1.56 -9.54 2.73
CA MET A 207 0.33 -8.90 2.24
C MET A 207 0.41 -8.66 0.74
N ALA A 208 -0.77 -8.63 0.11
CA ALA A 208 -0.89 -8.18 -1.26
C ALA A 208 -0.53 -6.68 -1.33
N TYR A 209 0.18 -6.28 -2.39
CA TYR A 209 0.39 -4.86 -2.70
C TYR A 209 -0.96 -4.13 -2.85
N ASN A 210 -1.93 -4.78 -3.50
CA ASN A 210 -3.31 -4.34 -3.57
C ASN A 210 -4.28 -5.51 -3.40
N SER A 211 -5.27 -5.36 -2.53
CA SER A 211 -6.26 -6.40 -2.21
C SER A 211 -7.15 -6.79 -3.40
N VAL A 212 -7.22 -5.95 -4.43
CA VAL A 212 -8.02 -6.18 -5.64
C VAL A 212 -7.10 -6.38 -6.85
N LYS A 213 -7.39 -7.39 -7.67
CA LYS A 213 -6.71 -7.65 -8.94
C LYS A 213 -7.08 -6.60 -9.99
N GLN A 214 -6.40 -5.46 -9.96
CA GLN A 214 -6.60 -4.36 -10.92
C GLN A 214 -5.33 -3.54 -11.09
N ALA A 215 -5.34 -2.66 -12.10
CA ALA A 215 -4.34 -1.61 -12.23
C ALA A 215 -4.39 -0.66 -11.02
N VAL A 216 -3.22 -0.36 -10.45
CA VAL A 216 -3.07 0.44 -9.24
C VAL A 216 -1.71 1.16 -9.26
N THR A 217 -1.58 2.20 -8.46
CA THR A 217 -0.33 2.94 -8.19
C THR A 217 -0.02 2.89 -6.69
N TRP A 218 1.16 3.31 -6.25
CA TRP A 218 1.46 3.43 -4.82
C TRP A 218 0.39 4.28 -4.08
N GLN A 219 0.01 5.42 -4.67
CA GLN A 219 -1.02 6.31 -4.12
C GLN A 219 -2.35 5.62 -3.81
N THR A 220 -2.74 4.65 -4.64
CA THR A 220 -4.09 4.05 -4.63
C THR A 220 -4.12 2.62 -4.10
N CYS A 221 -2.97 2.04 -3.74
CA CYS A 221 -2.92 0.65 -3.29
C CYS A 221 -3.38 0.49 -1.84
N SER A 222 -3.97 -0.66 -1.53
CA SER A 222 -4.41 -0.97 -0.16
C SER A 222 -3.24 -1.11 0.82
N LEU A 223 -2.06 -1.51 0.36
CA LEU A 223 -0.90 -1.67 1.25
C LEU A 223 -0.42 -0.32 1.83
N ARG A 224 -0.41 0.75 1.02
CA ARG A 224 -0.12 2.11 1.50
C ARG A 224 -1.13 2.56 2.56
N GLN A 225 -2.41 2.26 2.34
CA GLN A 225 -3.48 2.62 3.28
C GLN A 225 -3.31 1.90 4.62
N TRP A 226 -2.97 0.62 4.59
CA TRP A 226 -2.66 -0.14 5.81
C TRP A 226 -1.42 0.39 6.53
N LEU A 227 -0.33 0.64 5.79
CA LEU A 227 0.91 1.18 6.35
C LEU A 227 0.71 2.53 7.04
N ASN A 228 -0.10 3.43 6.48
CA ASN A 228 -0.34 4.77 7.02
C ASN A 228 -1.58 4.87 7.94
N GLY A 229 -2.28 3.76 8.15
CA GLY A 229 -3.46 3.65 9.00
C GLY A 229 -3.21 2.65 10.12
N ASP A 230 -3.75 1.45 9.94
CA ASP A 230 -3.73 0.37 10.93
C ASP A 230 -2.33 0.09 11.46
N PHE A 231 -1.33 -0.06 10.58
CA PHE A 231 0.04 -0.36 11.00
C PHE A 231 0.61 0.73 11.91
N ILE A 232 0.47 2.02 11.56
CA ILE A 232 0.96 3.10 12.43
C ILE A 232 0.23 3.12 13.77
N GLY A 233 -1.08 2.89 13.75
CA GLY A 233 -1.91 2.91 14.96
C GLY A 233 -1.64 1.74 15.90
N GLU A 234 -1.27 0.58 15.36
CA GLU A 234 -0.96 -0.63 16.11
C GLU A 234 0.50 -0.69 16.54
N ALA A 235 1.43 -0.26 15.68
CA ALA A 235 2.85 -0.51 15.86
C ALA A 235 3.60 0.54 16.69
N PHE A 236 3.08 1.75 16.81
CA PHE A 236 3.81 2.86 17.43
C PHE A 236 2.99 3.54 18.52
N SER A 237 3.66 3.86 19.62
CA SER A 237 3.09 4.63 20.72
C SER A 237 2.71 6.06 20.30
N SER A 238 2.04 6.82 21.16
CA SER A 238 1.77 8.25 20.88
C SER A 238 3.05 9.05 20.66
N GLY A 239 4.04 8.89 21.53
CA GLY A 239 5.31 9.61 21.45
C GLY A 239 6.13 9.17 20.24
N GLU A 240 6.15 7.87 19.93
CA GLU A 240 6.83 7.36 18.74
C GLU A 240 6.19 7.90 17.45
N ARG A 241 4.85 7.99 17.38
CA ARG A 241 4.15 8.54 16.20
C ARG A 241 4.49 10.01 15.94
N GLU A 242 4.79 10.80 16.96
CA GLU A 242 5.22 12.20 16.80
C GLU A 242 6.62 12.32 16.18
N GLN A 243 7.46 11.30 16.38
CA GLN A 243 8.80 11.22 15.77
C GLN A 243 8.74 10.83 14.29
N ILE A 244 7.71 10.11 13.85
CA ILE A 244 7.58 9.70 12.44
C ILE A 244 7.23 10.92 11.57
N ALA A 245 8.13 11.25 10.64
CA ALA A 245 8.02 12.41 9.79
C ALA A 245 7.05 12.18 8.62
N ASP A 246 6.22 13.18 8.34
CA ASP A 246 5.52 13.27 7.05
C ASP A 246 6.55 13.48 5.93
N THR A 247 6.56 12.58 4.96
CA THR A 247 7.57 12.52 3.90
C THR A 247 6.88 12.61 2.55
N PRO A 248 7.28 13.56 1.67
CA PRO A 248 6.93 13.52 0.27
C PRO A 248 7.55 12.28 -0.39
N VAL A 249 6.72 11.34 -0.84
CA VAL A 249 7.14 10.08 -1.46
C VAL A 249 6.83 10.13 -2.95
N ARG A 250 7.90 10.24 -3.73
CA ARG A 250 7.86 10.12 -5.19
C ARG A 250 8.13 8.68 -5.61
N THR A 251 7.33 8.20 -6.56
CA THR A 251 7.55 6.92 -7.24
C THR A 251 7.82 7.22 -8.71
N ASP A 252 9.03 6.94 -9.15
CA ASP A 252 9.40 7.16 -10.55
C ASP A 252 8.75 6.09 -11.45
N ASP A 253 8.70 6.39 -12.74
CA ASP A 253 8.24 5.42 -13.73
C ASP A 253 9.22 4.24 -13.80
N ASN A 254 8.69 3.05 -14.05
CA ASN A 254 9.53 1.85 -14.14
C ASN A 254 10.61 2.04 -15.21
N PRO A 255 11.91 1.93 -14.88
CA PRO A 255 12.99 2.26 -15.81
C PRO A 255 13.08 1.31 -17.01
N LYS A 256 12.52 0.10 -16.90
CA LYS A 256 12.53 -0.92 -17.96
C LYS A 256 11.27 -0.89 -18.84
N TYR A 257 10.12 -0.56 -18.25
CA TYR A 257 8.81 -0.69 -18.92
C TYR A 257 8.10 0.65 -19.17
N GLY A 258 8.56 1.74 -18.56
CA GLY A 258 7.90 3.04 -18.64
C GLY A 258 6.51 3.06 -18.00
N THR A 259 6.16 2.06 -17.19
CA THR A 259 4.90 2.04 -16.43
C THR A 259 4.91 3.20 -15.44
N SER A 260 3.87 4.02 -15.46
CA SER A 260 3.84 5.22 -14.63
C SER A 260 3.81 4.90 -13.14
N GLY A 261 4.67 5.57 -12.35
CA GLY A 261 4.70 5.49 -10.89
C GLY A 261 3.48 6.11 -10.20
N GLY A 262 2.73 6.94 -10.94
CA GLY A 262 1.59 7.68 -10.41
C GLY A 262 1.98 9.02 -9.80
N ASN A 263 1.08 9.60 -9.01
CA ASN A 263 1.31 10.89 -8.35
C ASN A 263 2.15 10.72 -7.08
N GLU A 264 2.84 11.80 -6.72
CA GLU A 264 3.48 11.95 -5.41
C GLU A 264 2.46 11.84 -4.27
N THR A 265 2.90 11.28 -3.15
CA THR A 265 2.13 11.11 -1.92
C THR A 265 2.83 11.78 -0.75
N GLU A 266 2.10 12.01 0.33
CA GLU A 266 2.66 12.36 1.63
C GLU A 266 2.42 11.18 2.57
N ASP A 267 3.51 10.54 3.01
CA ASP A 267 3.49 9.29 3.75
C ASP A 267 4.37 9.39 5.01
N LYS A 268 3.92 8.74 6.08
CA LYS A 268 4.73 8.51 7.28
C LYS A 268 5.53 7.23 7.16
N VAL A 269 4.89 6.17 6.68
CA VAL A 269 5.51 4.86 6.44
C VAL A 269 5.24 4.44 5.00
N PHE A 270 6.28 3.97 4.31
CA PHE A 270 6.21 3.60 2.90
C PHE A 270 7.06 2.38 2.57
N LEU A 271 7.02 1.92 1.32
CA LEU A 271 7.98 0.93 0.81
C LEU A 271 9.13 1.64 0.07
N PRO A 272 10.38 1.18 0.22
CA PRO A 272 11.48 1.74 -0.56
C PRO A 272 11.29 1.45 -2.06
N SER A 273 12.00 2.22 -2.88
CA SER A 273 11.98 2.10 -4.34
C SER A 273 13.15 1.28 -4.83
N ILE A 274 13.15 0.97 -6.13
CA ILE A 274 14.34 0.53 -6.84
C ILE A 274 15.53 1.45 -6.53
N SER A 275 15.34 2.77 -6.67
CA SER A 275 16.40 3.76 -6.42
C SER A 275 16.91 3.75 -4.98
N ASP A 276 16.02 3.61 -4.00
CA ASP A 276 16.42 3.51 -2.59
C ASP A 276 17.23 2.22 -2.34
N VAL A 277 16.74 1.10 -2.86
CA VAL A 277 17.40 -0.21 -2.70
C VAL A 277 18.75 -0.25 -3.41
N ASP A 278 18.86 0.29 -4.62
CA ASP A 278 20.13 0.35 -5.34
C ASP A 278 21.13 1.30 -4.70
N LYS A 279 20.66 2.36 -4.04
CA LYS A 279 21.52 3.33 -3.37
C LYS A 279 22.06 2.82 -2.03
N TYR A 280 21.21 2.20 -1.21
CA TYR A 280 21.54 1.93 0.19
C TYR A 280 21.86 0.46 0.48
N LEU A 281 21.50 -0.49 -0.39
CA LEU A 281 21.67 -1.91 -0.11
C LEU A 281 22.47 -2.62 -1.20
N SER A 282 23.52 -3.34 -0.77
CA SER A 282 24.16 -4.32 -1.64
C SER A 282 23.18 -5.45 -1.97
N ARG A 283 23.49 -6.26 -2.99
CA ARG A 283 22.66 -7.42 -3.33
C ARG A 283 22.49 -8.39 -2.15
N ASP A 284 23.50 -8.49 -1.27
CA ASP A 284 23.42 -9.37 -0.11
C ASP A 284 22.53 -8.78 0.99
N ASP A 285 22.64 -7.47 1.24
CA ASP A 285 21.85 -6.74 2.26
C ASP A 285 20.36 -6.62 1.90
N ARG A 286 20.02 -6.89 0.64
CA ARG A 286 18.64 -6.98 0.13
C ARG A 286 17.91 -8.22 0.61
N LYS A 287 18.64 -9.27 1.01
CA LYS A 287 18.03 -10.48 1.59
C LYS A 287 17.26 -10.07 2.84
N CYS A 288 16.01 -10.50 2.89
CA CYS A 288 15.09 -10.15 3.96
C CYS A 288 14.61 -11.43 4.62
N TYR A 289 14.65 -11.46 5.95
CA TYR A 289 14.07 -12.53 6.74
C TYR A 289 12.73 -12.07 7.31
N MET A 290 12.06 -12.94 8.06
CA MET A 290 10.74 -12.70 8.61
C MET A 290 10.81 -12.51 10.12
N THR A 291 9.94 -11.67 10.68
CA THR A 291 9.65 -11.67 12.13
C THR A 291 9.05 -13.02 12.55
N GLU A 292 9.04 -13.34 13.85
CA GLU A 292 8.47 -14.60 14.32
C GLU A 292 6.97 -14.67 14.04
N TYR A 293 6.27 -13.55 14.20
CA TYR A 293 4.87 -13.37 13.82
C TYR A 293 4.64 -13.71 12.34
N ALA A 294 5.44 -13.11 11.45
CA ALA A 294 5.29 -13.32 10.01
C ALA A 294 5.60 -14.78 9.63
N LYS A 295 6.60 -15.42 10.28
CA LYS A 295 6.89 -16.85 10.08
C LYS A 295 5.71 -17.72 10.50
N LYS A 296 5.17 -17.49 11.69
CA LYS A 296 4.04 -18.27 12.21
C LYS A 296 2.82 -18.15 11.31
N ARG A 297 2.44 -16.91 10.96
CA ARG A 297 1.29 -16.64 10.09
C ARG A 297 1.46 -17.23 8.69
N THR A 298 2.67 -17.16 8.12
CA THR A 298 2.91 -17.75 6.80
C THR A 298 2.89 -19.27 6.82
N TYR A 299 3.49 -19.90 7.84
CA TYR A 299 3.44 -21.35 8.03
C TYR A 299 2.00 -21.86 8.22
N GLU A 300 1.18 -21.15 9.00
CA GLU A 300 -0.22 -21.51 9.23
C GLU A 300 -1.09 -21.39 7.96
N ASN A 301 -0.79 -20.42 7.08
CA ASN A 301 -1.56 -20.17 5.86
C ASN A 301 -1.14 -21.06 4.67
N ASP A 302 0.16 -21.27 4.46
CA ASP A 302 0.70 -22.05 3.34
C ASP A 302 2.03 -22.73 3.71
N PRO A 303 1.99 -23.90 4.39
CA PRO A 303 3.18 -24.60 4.87
C PRO A 303 4.06 -25.12 3.72
N GLU A 304 3.49 -25.43 2.55
CA GLU A 304 4.23 -25.88 1.37
C GLU A 304 5.05 -24.75 0.75
N TRP A 305 4.44 -23.56 0.61
CA TRP A 305 5.17 -22.37 0.19
C TRP A 305 6.26 -22.00 1.20
N TYR A 306 5.97 -22.06 2.50
CA TYR A 306 6.93 -21.80 3.56
C TYR A 306 8.15 -22.72 3.43
N GLY A 307 7.96 -24.04 3.32
CA GLY A 307 9.05 -25.00 3.14
C GLY A 307 9.93 -24.69 1.92
N ARG A 308 9.33 -24.34 0.78
CA ARG A 308 10.08 -24.00 -0.45
C ARG A 308 11.01 -22.79 -0.29
N ILE A 309 10.67 -21.82 0.56
CA ILE A 309 11.53 -20.66 0.81
C ILE A 309 12.79 -21.07 1.59
N PHE A 310 12.64 -21.93 2.59
CA PHE A 310 13.79 -22.43 3.37
C PHE A 310 14.74 -23.22 2.48
N ASP A 311 14.21 -24.13 1.67
CA ASP A 311 15.02 -24.97 0.78
C ASP A 311 15.78 -24.16 -0.28
N LYS A 312 15.13 -23.13 -0.85
CA LYS A 312 15.67 -22.40 -2.01
C LYS A 312 16.51 -21.19 -1.64
N PHE A 313 16.17 -20.50 -0.56
CA PHE A 313 16.75 -19.20 -0.21
C PHE A 313 17.25 -19.13 1.24
N GLY A 314 17.37 -20.25 1.94
CA GLY A 314 17.85 -20.28 3.32
C GLY A 314 16.96 -19.50 4.28
N GLY A 315 15.65 -19.42 3.99
CA GLY A 315 14.68 -18.69 4.80
C GLY A 315 14.48 -17.22 4.39
N ALA A 316 15.28 -16.69 3.46
CA ALA A 316 15.10 -15.33 2.97
C ALA A 316 13.87 -15.24 2.03
N CYS A 317 13.00 -14.26 2.28
CA CYS A 317 11.76 -14.06 1.56
C CYS A 317 11.88 -12.96 0.50
N GLY A 318 10.96 -12.98 -0.48
CA GLY A 318 10.79 -11.85 -1.39
C GLY A 318 9.92 -10.78 -0.77
N TRP A 319 10.15 -9.51 -1.10
CA TRP A 319 9.47 -8.36 -0.49
C TRP A 319 9.19 -7.24 -1.50
N TRP A 320 8.14 -6.47 -1.25
CA TRP A 320 7.63 -5.43 -2.18
C TRP A 320 8.49 -4.16 -2.21
N LEU A 321 8.57 -3.54 -3.40
CA LEU A 321 8.95 -2.14 -3.58
C LEU A 321 7.72 -1.35 -4.05
N ARG A 322 7.72 -0.02 -3.89
CA ARG A 322 6.60 0.83 -4.34
C ARG A 322 6.52 1.03 -5.86
N ASP A 323 7.60 0.73 -6.59
CA ASP A 323 7.65 0.93 -8.04
C ASP A 323 6.65 0.01 -8.78
N PRO A 324 6.01 0.50 -9.85
CA PRO A 324 5.14 -0.32 -10.69
C PRO A 324 5.97 -1.33 -11.49
N GLY A 325 5.40 -2.51 -11.79
CA GLY A 325 6.05 -3.55 -12.58
C GLY A 325 5.90 -3.39 -14.10
N TYR A 326 5.80 -4.52 -14.81
CA TYR A 326 5.58 -4.58 -16.27
C TYR A 326 4.38 -3.75 -16.74
N ASN A 327 3.36 -3.67 -15.92
CA ASN A 327 2.21 -2.78 -16.06
C ASN A 327 1.65 -2.47 -14.66
N SER A 328 0.65 -1.60 -14.56
CA SER A 328 0.08 -1.18 -13.28
C SER A 328 -0.68 -2.29 -12.51
N ALA A 329 -0.84 -3.49 -13.07
CA ALA A 329 -1.35 -4.66 -12.34
C ALA A 329 -0.22 -5.51 -11.73
N CYS A 330 1.03 -5.07 -11.85
CA CYS A 330 2.21 -5.65 -11.22
C CYS A 330 2.94 -4.58 -10.39
N ALA A 331 3.60 -5.00 -9.32
CA ALA A 331 4.50 -4.16 -8.52
C ALA A 331 5.87 -4.84 -8.40
N VAL A 332 6.92 -4.04 -8.33
CA VAL A 332 8.30 -4.55 -8.25
C VAL A 332 8.53 -5.23 -6.91
N CYS A 333 9.33 -6.29 -6.92
CA CYS A 333 9.74 -6.96 -5.69
C CYS A 333 11.23 -7.33 -5.75
N VAL A 334 11.81 -7.50 -4.58
CA VAL A 334 13.12 -8.14 -4.39
C VAL A 334 12.88 -9.63 -4.12
N THR A 335 13.71 -10.52 -4.66
CA THR A 335 13.65 -11.97 -4.39
C THR A 335 14.35 -12.34 -3.08
N GLY A 336 14.13 -13.57 -2.58
CA GLY A 336 14.92 -14.12 -1.46
C GLY A 336 16.42 -14.23 -1.75
N SER A 337 16.85 -14.15 -3.01
CA SER A 337 18.27 -14.08 -3.39
C SER A 337 18.84 -12.66 -3.43
N GLY A 338 18.01 -11.63 -3.22
CA GLY A 338 18.39 -10.20 -3.26
C GLY A 338 18.26 -9.56 -4.64
N ASP A 339 17.68 -10.23 -5.64
CA ASP A 339 17.54 -9.70 -7.00
C ASP A 339 16.29 -8.83 -7.13
N ILE A 340 16.40 -7.69 -7.83
CA ILE A 340 15.24 -6.85 -8.17
C ILE A 340 14.55 -7.42 -9.41
N ILE A 341 13.24 -7.67 -9.30
CA ILE A 341 12.40 -8.16 -10.40
C ILE A 341 11.57 -6.99 -10.93
N ALA A 342 12.12 -6.26 -11.91
CA ALA A 342 11.53 -5.03 -12.44
C ALA A 342 10.20 -5.24 -13.18
N ASP A 343 9.92 -6.42 -13.72
CA ASP A 343 8.59 -6.79 -14.24
C ASP A 343 7.59 -7.04 -13.12
N GLY A 344 8.09 -7.31 -11.93
CA GLY A 344 7.32 -7.40 -10.71
C GLY A 344 6.51 -8.68 -10.57
N ARG A 345 5.67 -8.68 -9.54
CA ARG A 345 4.65 -9.70 -9.28
C ARG A 345 3.27 -9.08 -9.33
N ARG A 346 2.23 -9.91 -9.44
CA ARG A 346 0.88 -9.38 -9.53
C ARG A 346 0.50 -8.73 -8.21
N VAL A 347 -0.14 -7.58 -8.26
CA VAL A 347 -0.40 -6.78 -7.05
C VAL A 347 -1.25 -7.50 -6.00
N GLN A 348 -2.07 -8.47 -6.39
CA GLN A 348 -2.87 -9.28 -5.47
C GLN A 348 -2.13 -10.49 -4.87
N ASP A 349 -0.86 -10.73 -5.22
CA ASP A 349 -0.09 -11.84 -4.66
C ASP A 349 0.19 -11.56 -3.17
N SER A 350 -0.41 -12.34 -2.26
CA SER A 350 -0.29 -12.09 -0.81
C SER A 350 0.91 -12.77 -0.15
N ASN A 351 1.72 -13.51 -0.91
CA ASN A 351 2.89 -14.23 -0.43
C ASN A 351 4.20 -13.46 -0.66
N VAL A 352 4.14 -12.13 -0.53
CA VAL A 352 5.29 -11.25 -0.67
C VAL A 352 5.38 -10.39 0.59
N GLY A 353 6.59 -10.31 1.16
CA GLY A 353 6.84 -9.66 2.44
C GLY A 353 6.71 -8.14 2.37
N VAL A 354 6.29 -7.56 3.48
CA VAL A 354 6.21 -6.11 3.68
C VAL A 354 7.43 -5.69 4.49
N ARG A 355 8.32 -4.90 3.86
CA ARG A 355 9.53 -4.35 4.49
C ARG A 355 9.44 -2.82 4.49
N PRO A 356 8.76 -2.22 5.49
CA PRO A 356 8.51 -0.78 5.51
C PRO A 356 9.78 0.03 5.72
N ALA A 357 9.72 1.28 5.27
CA ALA A 357 10.71 2.31 5.48
C ALA A 357 10.03 3.61 5.92
N MET A 358 10.76 4.46 6.63
CA MET A 358 10.26 5.75 7.10
C MET A 358 11.39 6.69 7.47
N TRP A 359 11.06 7.97 7.60
CA TRP A 359 11.92 8.96 8.24
C TRP A 359 11.43 9.23 9.66
N ILE A 360 12.36 9.24 10.62
CA ILE A 360 12.08 9.69 11.98
C ILE A 360 12.91 10.92 12.34
N LYS A 361 12.38 11.78 13.20
CA LYS A 361 13.05 12.93 13.80
C LYS A 361 13.82 12.46 15.04
N ILE A 362 15.05 12.95 15.21
CA ILE A 362 15.95 12.62 16.32
C ILE A 362 16.42 13.85 17.09
#